data_AF-A0AAW0XL92-F1
#
_entry.id   AF-A0AAW0XL92-F1
#
_cell.length_a   1.000
_cell.length_b   1.000
_cell.length_c   1.000
_cell.angle_alpha   90.00
_cell.angle_beta   90.00
_cell.angle_gamma   90.00
#
_symmetry.space_group_name_H-M   'P 1'
#
loop_
_entity.id
_entity.type
_entity.pdbx_description
1 polymer ?
#
loop_
_entity_poly.entity_id
_entity_poly.type
_entity_poly.pdbx_seq_one_letter_code
_entity_poly.pdbx_strand_id
1 'polypeptide(L)'
;MGRTVVAEDCLQDKLTALAKAGIFQIGLVIGQNAKDRDFIVHLAPTPIPDEGDLSSEEEEAIPSSKTGQTKPKYPDSIAKVVDITISQHTRQVVRMLPGGLDIIGIYVVAPLAEFSSSVSQFKLRSVLSVVHKTASRILLDTAEVRTEKVIIHVCTQTFK
;
A
#
# COMPACT_ATOMS: atom_id res chain seq x y z
N MET A 1 21.12 -14.40 -8.47
CA MET A 1 21.11 -13.12 -9.22
C MET A 1 20.37 -12.10 -8.38
N GLY A 2 20.85 -10.86 -8.31
CA GLY A 2 20.21 -9.81 -7.52
C GLY A 2 18.95 -9.30 -8.22
N ARG A 3 17.87 -9.13 -7.47
CA ARG A 3 16.64 -8.49 -7.96
C ARG A 3 16.88 -6.99 -8.06
N THR A 4 16.53 -6.37 -9.19
CA THR A 4 16.60 -4.91 -9.33
C THR A 4 15.19 -4.35 -9.41
N VAL A 5 14.86 -3.48 -8.46
CA VAL A 5 13.63 -2.71 -8.46
C VAL A 5 13.94 -1.32 -8.97
N VAL A 6 13.30 -0.94 -10.07
CA VAL A 6 13.46 0.37 -10.72
C VAL A 6 12.19 1.16 -10.49
N ALA A 7 12.32 2.41 -10.06
CA ALA A 7 11.21 3.32 -9.84
C ALA A 7 11.45 4.61 -10.63
N GLU A 8 10.39 5.29 -11.03
CA GLU A 8 10.48 6.62 -11.64
C GLU A 8 10.88 7.70 -10.62
N ASP A 9 11.62 8.70 -11.07
CA ASP A 9 12.08 9.83 -10.24
C ASP A 9 10.91 10.59 -9.58
N CYS A 10 9.77 10.68 -10.26
CA CYS A 10 8.53 11.27 -9.72
C CYS A 10 8.06 10.60 -8.42
N LEU A 11 8.36 9.31 -8.22
CA LEU A 11 8.01 8.59 -6.99
C LEU A 11 8.96 8.95 -5.85
N GLN A 12 10.22 9.23 -6.16
CA GLN A 12 11.19 9.70 -5.17
C GLN A 12 10.77 11.07 -4.61
N ASP A 13 10.31 11.99 -5.47
CA ASP A 13 9.80 13.30 -5.02
C ASP A 13 8.59 13.16 -4.11
N LYS A 14 7.64 12.27 -4.46
CA LYS A 14 6.47 11.97 -3.63
C LYS A 14 6.85 11.38 -2.28
N LEU A 15 7.73 10.38 -2.25
CA LEU A 15 8.20 9.77 -1.01
C LEU A 15 8.95 10.80 -0.14
N THR A 16 9.73 11.67 -0.75
CA THR A 16 10.45 12.75 -0.05
C THR A 16 9.47 13.77 0.54
N ALA A 17 8.43 14.16 -0.20
CA ALA A 17 7.38 15.04 0.30
C ALA A 17 6.62 14.42 1.48
N LEU A 18 6.28 13.13 1.40
CA LEU A 18 5.64 12.38 2.47
C LEU A 18 6.53 12.28 3.71
N ALA A 19 7.83 12.01 3.52
CA ALA A 19 8.79 11.94 4.61
C ALA A 19 8.95 13.29 5.33
N LYS A 20 8.99 14.40 4.57
CA LYS A 20 9.05 15.77 5.11
C LYS A 20 7.78 16.17 5.87
N ALA A 21 6.61 15.69 5.43
CA ALA A 21 5.37 15.91 6.16
C ALA A 21 5.38 15.24 7.54
N GLY A 22 6.22 14.23 7.76
CA GLY A 22 6.37 13.55 9.04
C GLY A 22 5.14 12.72 9.44
N ILE A 23 4.22 12.48 8.50
CA ILE A 23 2.98 11.76 8.74
C ILE A 23 3.23 10.27 8.52
N PHE A 24 2.83 9.43 9.48
CA PHE A 24 2.85 7.98 9.29
C PHE A 24 1.91 7.61 8.14
N GLN A 25 2.37 6.79 7.20
CA GLN A 25 1.53 6.36 6.08
C GLN A 25 1.91 4.94 5.65
N ILE A 26 0.89 4.13 5.33
CA ILE A 26 1.07 2.82 4.71
C ILE A 26 0.29 2.74 3.40
N GLY A 27 0.84 2.07 2.40
CA GLY A 27 0.19 1.91 1.12
C GLY A 27 0.72 0.75 0.30
N LEU A 28 0.10 0.55 -0.86
CA LEU A 28 0.43 -0.49 -1.81
C LEU A 28 1.40 0.06 -2.87
N VAL A 29 2.31 -0.79 -3.32
CA VAL A 29 3.26 -0.50 -4.41
C VAL A 29 2.77 -1.22 -5.65
N ILE A 30 2.46 -0.45 -6.69
CA ILE A 30 1.93 -0.93 -7.96
C ILE A 30 3.03 -0.82 -9.01
N GLY A 31 3.12 -1.82 -9.86
CA GLY A 31 3.99 -1.77 -11.01
C GLY A 31 3.93 -3.00 -11.87
N GLN A 32 4.96 -3.19 -12.69
CA GLN A 32 5.07 -4.32 -13.60
C GLN A 32 6.15 -5.28 -13.11
N ASN A 33 5.79 -6.56 -13.07
CA ASN A 33 6.70 -7.64 -12.76
C ASN A 33 7.36 -8.12 -14.06
N ALA A 34 8.68 -8.01 -14.19
CA ALA A 34 9.44 -8.62 -15.28
C ALA A 34 10.42 -9.66 -14.73
N LYS A 35 10.98 -10.49 -15.61
CA LYS A 35 11.77 -11.68 -15.23
C LYS A 35 12.89 -11.38 -14.23
N ASP A 36 13.68 -10.34 -14.49
CA ASP A 36 14.83 -9.97 -13.65
C ASP A 36 14.69 -8.59 -12.99
N ARG A 37 13.66 -7.83 -13.35
CA ARG A 37 13.48 -6.44 -12.92
C ARG A 37 12.02 -6.15 -12.59
N ASP A 38 11.81 -5.37 -11.54
CA ASP A 38 10.49 -4.86 -11.21
C ASP A 38 10.44 -3.37 -11.49
N PHE A 39 9.40 -2.92 -12.17
CA PHE A 39 9.20 -1.51 -12.46
C PHE A 39 8.08 -0.97 -11.59
N ILE A 40 8.39 -0.09 -10.65
CA ILE A 40 7.38 0.59 -9.83
C ILE A 40 6.87 1.79 -10.60
N VAL A 41 5.54 1.83 -10.78
CA VAL A 41 4.86 2.88 -11.54
C VAL A 41 4.06 3.79 -10.60
N HIS A 42 3.49 3.23 -9.52
CA HIS A 42 2.61 4.00 -8.66
C HIS A 42 2.64 3.57 -7.19
N LEU A 43 2.38 4.53 -6.30
CA LEU A 43 2.21 4.32 -4.87
C LEU A 43 0.77 4.66 -4.51
N ALA A 44 0.01 3.66 -4.07
CA ALA A 44 -1.39 3.83 -3.67
C ALA A 44 -1.47 3.93 -2.13
N PRO A 45 -1.69 5.12 -1.56
CA PRO A 45 -1.84 5.30 -0.11
C PRO A 45 -3.11 4.60 0.38
N THR A 46 -3.03 3.90 1.51
CA THR A 46 -4.22 3.28 2.12
C THR A 46 -4.97 4.35 2.93
N PRO A 47 -6.22 4.68 2.59
CA PRO A 47 -7.04 5.58 3.40
C PRO A 47 -7.44 4.89 4.71
N ILE A 48 -7.56 5.65 5.81
CA ILE A 48 -8.28 5.14 6.99
C ILE A 48 -9.78 5.16 6.69
N PRO A 49 -10.52 4.06 6.92
CA PRO A 49 -11.97 4.10 6.97
C PRO A 49 -12.39 4.88 8.22
N ASP A 50 -13.18 5.93 8.05
CA ASP A 50 -13.98 6.42 9.18
C ASP A 50 -14.88 5.26 9.64
N GLU A 51 -15.06 5.10 10.95
CA GLU A 51 -15.74 3.95 11.61
C GLU A 51 -17.18 3.66 11.10
N GLY A 52 -17.73 4.48 10.20
CA GLY A 52 -19.05 4.32 9.58
C GLY A 52 -19.11 3.60 8.23
N ASP A 53 -17.97 3.31 7.57
CA ASP A 53 -17.96 2.74 6.19
C ASP A 53 -17.75 1.22 6.14
N LEU A 54 -17.59 0.55 7.28
CA LEU A 54 -17.38 -0.91 7.32
C LEU A 54 -18.68 -1.72 7.28
N SER A 55 -19.84 -1.07 7.08
CA SER A 55 -21.16 -1.71 7.11
C SER A 55 -22.04 -1.43 5.88
N SER A 56 -21.48 -1.40 4.68
CA SER A 56 -22.30 -1.40 3.46
C SER A 56 -21.82 -2.45 2.46
N GLU A 57 -22.44 -3.62 2.61
CA GLU A 57 -22.64 -4.56 1.52
C GLU A 57 -23.54 -3.89 0.46
N GLU A 58 -23.19 -4.14 -0.81
CA GLU A 58 -23.90 -3.96 -2.09
C GLU A 58 -25.18 -3.09 -2.18
N GLU A 59 -25.16 -2.23 -3.21
CA GLU A 59 -26.27 -1.69 -4.01
C GLU A 59 -26.68 -0.20 -3.89
N GLU A 60 -27.01 0.28 -5.09
CA GLU A 60 -27.78 1.46 -5.49
C GLU A 60 -27.10 2.83 -5.56
N ALA A 61 -27.24 3.37 -6.76
CA ALA A 61 -26.77 4.66 -7.20
C ALA A 61 -27.54 5.83 -6.56
N ILE A 62 -26.89 6.99 -6.66
CA ILE A 62 -27.39 8.39 -6.65
C ILE A 62 -26.84 9.20 -5.45
N PRO A 63 -26.24 10.38 -5.71
CA PRO A 63 -25.26 10.99 -4.83
C PRO A 63 -25.91 11.95 -3.84
N SER A 64 -25.41 12.00 -2.62
CA SER A 64 -25.67 13.11 -1.71
C SER A 64 -24.37 13.81 -1.33
N SER A 65 -24.24 15.00 -1.89
CA SER A 65 -23.24 16.01 -1.61
C SER A 65 -23.24 16.42 -0.13
N LYS A 66 -22.11 16.25 0.55
CA LYS A 66 -21.68 17.16 1.62
C LYS A 66 -20.18 17.45 1.52
N THR A 67 -19.92 18.68 1.11
CA THR A 67 -18.64 19.38 1.15
C THR A 67 -18.08 19.38 2.56
N GLY A 68 -16.93 18.73 2.74
CA GLY A 68 -16.09 18.83 3.92
C GLY A 68 -14.72 18.26 3.55
N GLN A 69 -13.69 19.09 3.51
CA GLN A 69 -12.33 18.68 3.17
C GLN A 69 -11.81 17.70 4.22
N THR A 70 -12.07 16.40 4.05
CA THR A 70 -11.51 15.35 4.88
C THR A 70 -10.10 15.07 4.37
N LYS A 71 -9.11 15.74 4.97
CA LYS A 71 -7.73 15.26 4.85
C LYS A 71 -7.73 13.78 5.23
N PRO A 72 -7.20 12.88 4.39
CA PRO A 72 -7.14 11.47 4.75
C PRO A 72 -6.42 11.35 6.09
N LYS A 73 -7.13 10.88 7.12
CA LYS A 73 -6.48 10.49 8.37
C LYS A 73 -5.59 9.31 8.00
N TYR A 74 -4.34 9.33 8.47
CA TYR A 74 -3.43 8.20 8.35
C TYR A 74 -3.17 7.60 9.74
N PRO A 75 -2.89 6.28 9.84
CA PRO A 75 -2.73 5.63 11.14
C PRO A 75 -1.60 6.30 11.93
N ASP A 76 -1.66 6.32 13.26
CA ASP A 76 -0.55 6.91 14.03
C ASP A 76 0.65 5.97 14.16
N SER A 77 0.46 4.65 13.96
CA SER A 77 1.52 3.64 14.15
C SER A 77 1.21 2.32 13.42
N ILE A 78 2.27 1.53 13.14
CA ILE A 78 2.21 0.21 12.48
C ILE A 78 1.28 -0.77 13.21
N ALA A 79 1.20 -0.69 14.55
CA ALA A 79 0.37 -1.58 15.36
C ALA A 79 -1.13 -1.35 15.17
N LYS A 80 -1.56 -0.11 14.84
CA LYS A 80 -2.97 0.23 14.59
C LYS A 80 -3.43 -0.16 13.19
N VAL A 81 -2.54 -0.69 12.35
CA VAL A 81 -2.89 -1.09 10.98
C VAL A 81 -3.81 -2.32 11.04
N VAL A 82 -5.03 -2.12 10.55
CA VAL A 82 -6.05 -3.16 10.47
C VAL A 82 -5.90 -3.94 9.16
N ASP A 83 -5.71 -5.26 9.27
CA ASP A 83 -5.50 -6.14 8.11
C ASP A 83 -6.71 -6.13 7.15
N ILE A 84 -7.93 -5.94 7.69
CA ILE A 84 -9.19 -5.86 6.94
C ILE A 84 -9.17 -4.65 6.00
N THR A 85 -8.82 -3.46 6.48
CA THR A 85 -8.75 -2.23 5.67
C THR A 85 -7.79 -2.39 4.50
N ILE A 86 -6.61 -2.97 4.76
CA ILE A 86 -5.63 -3.21 3.69
C ILE A 86 -6.14 -4.25 2.69
N SER A 87 -6.83 -5.29 3.14
CA SER A 87 -7.42 -6.28 2.24
C SER A 87 -8.50 -5.66 1.34
N GLN A 88 -9.35 -4.79 1.88
CA GLN A 88 -10.37 -4.07 1.12
C GLN A 88 -9.74 -3.13 0.09
N HIS A 89 -8.77 -2.32 0.52
CA HIS A 89 -8.02 -1.44 -0.37
C HIS A 89 -7.29 -2.23 -1.47
N THR A 90 -6.69 -3.37 -1.12
CA THR A 90 -6.06 -4.29 -2.09
C THR A 90 -7.07 -4.77 -3.12
N ARG A 91 -8.26 -5.21 -2.68
CA ARG A 91 -9.33 -5.68 -3.57
C ARG A 91 -9.79 -4.58 -4.53
N GLN A 92 -9.91 -3.35 -4.05
CA GLN A 92 -10.26 -2.19 -4.87
C GLN A 92 -9.16 -1.89 -5.89
N VAL A 93 -7.90 -1.81 -5.44
CA VAL A 93 -6.76 -1.52 -6.32
C VAL A 93 -6.64 -2.57 -7.41
N VAL A 94 -6.66 -3.86 -7.09
CA VAL A 94 -6.52 -4.94 -8.08
C VAL A 94 -7.60 -4.88 -9.18
N ARG A 95 -8.84 -4.52 -8.83
CA ARG A 95 -9.93 -4.33 -9.82
C ARG A 95 -9.75 -3.10 -10.70
N MET A 96 -8.97 -2.12 -10.23
CA MET A 96 -8.69 -0.86 -10.92
C MET A 96 -7.35 -0.91 -11.69
N LEU A 97 -6.57 -1.99 -11.55
CA LEU A 97 -5.30 -2.12 -12.26
C LEU A 97 -5.55 -2.42 -13.75
N PRO A 98 -4.96 -1.64 -14.67
CA PRO A 98 -4.94 -2.01 -16.07
C PRO A 98 -4.12 -3.29 -16.28
N GLY A 99 -4.41 -4.02 -17.35
CA GLY A 99 -3.71 -5.26 -17.67
C GLY A 99 -2.19 -5.07 -17.76
N GLY A 100 -1.44 -6.02 -17.20
CA GLY A 100 0.03 -5.99 -17.16
C GLY A 100 0.63 -5.31 -15.92
N LEU A 101 -0.18 -4.70 -15.06
CA LEU A 101 0.24 -4.23 -13.73
C LEU A 101 -0.19 -5.20 -12.64
N ASP A 102 0.62 -5.28 -11.58
CA ASP A 102 0.37 -6.04 -10.37
C ASP A 102 0.83 -5.24 -9.13
N ILE A 103 0.39 -5.67 -7.96
CA ILE A 103 0.88 -5.19 -6.67
C ILE A 103 2.22 -5.88 -6.37
N ILE A 104 3.31 -5.13 -6.48
CA ILE A 104 4.67 -5.62 -6.21
C ILE A 104 4.92 -5.73 -4.69
N GLY A 105 4.25 -4.91 -3.89
CA GLY A 105 4.48 -4.90 -2.45
C GLY A 105 3.78 -3.79 -1.68
N ILE A 106 4.36 -3.40 -0.55
CA ILE A 106 3.87 -2.36 0.34
C ILE A 106 4.94 -1.31 0.61
N TYR A 107 4.52 -0.08 0.86
CA TYR A 107 5.39 0.97 1.35
C TYR A 107 4.91 1.50 2.70
N VAL A 108 5.87 1.92 3.53
CA VAL A 108 5.63 2.42 4.87
C VAL A 108 6.49 3.65 5.09
N VAL A 109 5.86 4.75 5.45
CA VAL A 109 6.49 5.98 5.93
C VAL A 109 6.37 5.98 7.45
N ALA A 110 7.47 5.80 8.15
CA ALA A 110 7.49 5.73 9.60
C ALA A 110 8.86 6.17 10.16
N PRO A 111 8.94 6.58 11.43
CA PRO A 111 10.23 6.74 12.10
C PRO A 111 10.96 5.38 12.23
N LEU A 112 12.29 5.40 12.12
CA LEU A 112 13.10 4.16 12.20
C LEU A 112 12.89 3.37 13.51
N ALA A 113 12.61 4.07 14.61
CA ALA A 113 12.34 3.46 15.91
C ALA A 113 11.13 2.51 15.88
N GLU A 114 10.10 2.83 15.11
CA GLU A 114 8.91 1.99 14.98
C GLU A 114 9.13 0.81 14.03
N PHE A 115 9.99 0.97 13.02
CA PHE A 115 10.27 -0.09 12.04
C PHE A 115 11.24 -1.16 12.56
N SER A 116 12.20 -0.78 13.42
CA SER A 116 13.20 -1.72 13.95
C SER A 116 12.63 -2.72 14.96
N SER A 117 11.45 -2.45 15.51
CA SER A 117 10.79 -3.35 16.47
C SER A 117 10.37 -4.67 15.80
N SER A 118 10.69 -5.79 16.45
CA SER A 118 10.32 -7.13 15.97
C SER A 118 8.81 -7.30 15.78
N VAL A 119 8.01 -6.63 16.62
CA VAL A 119 6.53 -6.63 16.56
C VAL A 119 6.04 -5.98 15.26
N SER A 120 6.59 -4.82 14.90
CA SER A 120 6.24 -4.10 13.69
C SER A 120 6.59 -4.89 12.44
N GLN A 121 7.77 -5.52 12.42
CA GLN A 121 8.18 -6.36 11.28
C GLN A 121 7.29 -7.59 11.13
N PHE A 122 6.85 -8.20 12.23
CA PHE A 122 5.88 -9.31 12.18
C PHE A 122 4.54 -8.83 11.59
N LYS A 123 4.05 -7.68 12.03
CA LYS A 123 2.80 -7.09 11.52
C LYS A 123 2.88 -6.78 10.02
N LEU A 124 3.99 -6.20 9.54
CA LEU A 124 4.20 -5.94 8.12
C LEU A 124 4.21 -7.21 7.28
N ARG A 125 4.81 -8.30 7.78
CA ARG A 125 4.76 -9.61 7.10
C ARG A 125 3.34 -10.18 7.07
N SER A 126 2.57 -10.02 8.15
CA SER A 126 1.15 -10.41 8.18
C SER A 126 0.35 -9.65 7.12
N VAL A 127 0.49 -8.32 7.10
CA VAL A 127 -0.14 -7.43 6.12
C VAL A 127 0.24 -7.85 4.69
N LEU A 128 1.51 -8.08 4.42
CA LEU A 128 1.98 -8.50 3.10
C LEU A 128 1.37 -9.85 2.66
N SER A 129 1.22 -10.79 3.60
CA SER A 129 0.55 -12.08 3.35
C SER A 129 -0.93 -11.90 3.01
N VAL A 130 -1.63 -11.00 3.70
CA VAL A 130 -3.03 -10.67 3.43
C VAL A 130 -3.18 -10.02 2.05
N VAL A 131 -2.31 -9.06 1.71
CA VAL A 131 -2.28 -8.42 0.38
C VAL A 131 -2.07 -9.47 -0.71
N HIS A 132 -1.06 -10.33 -0.56
CA HIS A 132 -0.77 -11.39 -1.53
C HIS A 132 -1.97 -12.33 -1.70
N LYS A 133 -2.54 -12.85 -0.60
CA LYS A 133 -3.71 -13.75 -0.66
C LYS A 133 -4.91 -13.09 -1.33
N THR A 134 -5.11 -11.79 -1.11
CA THR A 134 -6.23 -11.05 -1.70
C THR A 134 -6.00 -10.82 -3.19
N ALA A 135 -4.79 -10.41 -3.57
CA ALA A 135 -4.43 -10.20 -4.97
C ALA A 135 -4.51 -11.49 -5.79
N SER A 136 -3.93 -12.59 -5.31
CA SER A 136 -3.94 -13.88 -5.99
C SER A 136 -5.33 -14.52 -6.13
N ARG A 137 -6.31 -14.13 -5.32
CA ARG A 137 -7.70 -14.58 -5.48
C ARG A 137 -8.43 -13.87 -6.61
N ILE A 138 -8.03 -12.64 -6.93
CA ILE A 138 -8.72 -11.78 -7.89
C ILE A 138 -8.04 -11.85 -9.25
N LEU A 139 -6.71 -11.84 -9.26
CA LEU A 139 -5.93 -12.10 -10.46
C LEU A 139 -6.02 -13.59 -10.76
N LEU A 140 -6.71 -13.93 -11.85
CA LEU A 140 -6.73 -15.29 -12.39
C LEU A 140 -5.29 -15.75 -12.66
N ASP A 141 -5.07 -17.07 -12.63
CA ASP A 141 -3.79 -17.82 -12.71
C ASP A 141 -2.90 -17.50 -13.94
N THR A 142 -3.33 -16.55 -14.77
CA THR A 142 -2.63 -15.97 -15.92
C THR A 142 -1.49 -15.01 -15.56
N ALA A 143 -1.48 -14.45 -14.35
CA ALA A 143 -0.37 -13.62 -13.89
C ALA A 143 0.73 -14.51 -13.33
N GLU A 144 2.00 -14.28 -13.68
CA GLU A 144 3.13 -14.94 -13.02
C GLU A 144 3.11 -14.55 -11.52
N VAL A 145 2.41 -15.34 -10.70
CA VAL A 145 2.23 -15.08 -9.27
C VAL A 145 3.56 -15.30 -8.58
N ARG A 146 4.35 -14.22 -8.53
CA ARG A 146 5.65 -14.25 -7.87
C ARG A 146 5.45 -14.09 -6.37
N THR A 147 6.02 -15.02 -5.62
CA THR A 147 5.88 -15.12 -4.16
C THR A 147 6.68 -14.06 -3.41
N GLU A 148 7.75 -13.56 -4.02
CA GLU A 148 8.60 -12.54 -3.43
C GLU A 148 8.01 -11.14 -3.67
N LYS A 149 7.76 -10.41 -2.58
CA LYS A 149 7.16 -9.06 -2.58
C LYS A 149 8.07 -8.06 -1.86
N VAL A 150 7.99 -6.80 -2.26
CA VAL A 150 8.89 -5.73 -1.79
C VAL A 150 8.28 -4.96 -0.62
N ILE A 151 9.10 -4.58 0.36
CA ILE A 151 8.72 -3.62 1.41
C ILE A 151 9.62 -2.40 1.29
N ILE A 152 9.03 -1.24 1.04
CA ILE A 152 9.76 0.04 0.98
C ILE A 152 9.53 0.78 2.28
N HIS A 153 10.59 0.97 3.07
CA HIS A 153 10.54 1.77 4.28
C HIS A 153 11.17 3.14 4.04
N VAL A 154 10.42 4.20 4.28
CA VAL A 154 10.90 5.58 4.20
C VAL A 154 10.92 6.18 5.59
N CYS A 155 12.12 6.50 6.06
CA CYS A 155 12.32 7.08 7.37
C CYS A 155 12.06 8.59 7.35
N THR A 156 11.21 9.07 8.26
CA THR A 156 10.91 10.50 8.42
C THR A 156 12.05 11.28 9.09
N GLN A 157 12.96 10.61 9.80
CA GLN A 157 14.06 11.26 10.53
C GLN A 157 15.27 11.59 9.64
N THR A 158 15.44 10.90 8.51
CA THR A 158 16.56 11.10 7.58
C THR A 158 16.45 12.36 6.73
N PHE A 159 15.29 13.05 6.74
CA PHE A 159 15.05 14.27 5.97
C PHE A 159 15.03 15.54 6.82
N LYS A 160 15.63 15.49 8.02
CA LYS A 160 15.84 16.67 8.87
C LYS A 160 16.98 17.55 8.37
#